data_AF-A0A9E0TB67-F1
#
_entry.id   AF-A0A9E0TB67-F1
#
_cell.length_a   1.000
_cell.length_b   1.000
_cell.length_c   1.000
_cell.angle_alpha   90.00
_cell.angle_beta   90.00
_cell.angle_gamma   90.00
#
_symmetry.space_group_name_H-M   'P 1'
#
loop_
_entity.id
_entity.type
_entity.pdbx_description
1 polymer ?
#
loop_
_entity_poly.entity_id
_entity_poly.type
_entity_poly.pdbx_seq_one_letter_code
_entity_poly.pdbx_strand_id
1 'polypeptide(L)'
;FYRDDAKATGWNNLAFPSVGMPHALWQLQGERRAVFEERESHGATEQVFKGWEQISPGTMTAQQYDQAVGDLVNYLQWMGEPSQNTRVRVGVWVLLFLAGFTFIAWRLNAAYWKDVK
;
A
#
# COMPACT_ATOMS: atom_id res chain seq x y z
N PHE A 1 -10.29 -9.58 -1.74
CA PHE A 1 -10.92 -10.84 -1.30
C PHE A 1 -11.40 -11.62 -2.52
N TYR A 2 -11.50 -12.94 -2.38
CA TYR A 2 -12.08 -13.85 -3.36
C TYR A 2 -12.63 -15.10 -2.68
N ARG A 3 -13.53 -15.82 -3.35
CA ARG A 3 -14.07 -17.11 -2.90
C ARG A 3 -13.02 -18.20 -2.97
N ASP A 4 -12.87 -18.94 -1.88
CA ASP A 4 -11.92 -20.05 -1.76
C ASP A 4 -12.53 -21.12 -0.85
N ASP A 5 -13.02 -22.19 -1.45
CA ASP A 5 -13.73 -23.28 -0.76
C ASP A 5 -12.77 -24.13 0.10
N ALA A 6 -11.45 -24.00 -0.10
CA ALA A 6 -10.46 -24.67 0.74
C ALA A 6 -10.26 -23.96 2.08
N LYS A 7 -10.81 -22.75 2.28
CA LYS A 7 -10.72 -22.00 3.53
C LYS A 7 -11.98 -22.20 4.37
N ALA A 8 -11.80 -22.29 5.68
CA ALA A 8 -12.92 -22.48 6.62
C ALA A 8 -13.99 -21.38 6.54
N THR A 9 -13.60 -20.16 6.18
CA THR A 9 -14.53 -19.02 6.01
C THR A 9 -15.14 -18.95 4.61
N GLY A 10 -14.67 -19.76 3.65
CA GLY A 10 -15.03 -19.67 2.23
C GLY A 10 -14.45 -18.43 1.52
N TRP A 11 -13.54 -17.70 2.17
CA TRP A 11 -12.94 -16.47 1.65
C TRP A 11 -11.43 -16.47 1.82
N ASN A 12 -10.73 -15.86 0.86
CA ASN A 12 -9.30 -15.63 0.91
C ASN A 12 -8.96 -14.22 0.39
N ASN A 13 -7.72 -13.78 0.55
CA ASN A 13 -7.26 -12.45 0.18
C ASN A 13 -5.88 -12.52 -0.48
N LEU A 14 -5.69 -11.75 -1.57
CA LEU A 14 -4.45 -11.73 -2.33
C LEU A 14 -3.30 -11.04 -1.58
N ALA A 15 -3.60 -9.97 -0.82
CA ALA A 15 -2.62 -9.24 -0.02
C ALA A 15 -2.36 -9.91 1.35
N PHE A 16 -3.32 -10.68 1.87
CA PHE A 16 -3.18 -11.40 3.14
C PHE A 16 -3.70 -12.84 3.00
N PRO A 17 -2.86 -13.78 2.52
CA PRO A 17 -3.27 -15.16 2.27
C PRO A 17 -3.73 -15.88 3.54
N SER A 18 -4.76 -16.72 3.41
CA SER A 18 -5.37 -17.46 4.52
C SER A 18 -5.95 -16.56 5.62
N VAL A 19 -6.58 -15.46 5.21
CA VAL A 19 -7.31 -14.55 6.11
C VAL A 19 -8.34 -15.29 6.97
N GLY A 20 -8.30 -15.08 8.28
CA GLY A 20 -9.17 -15.74 9.25
C GLY A 20 -10.58 -15.16 9.36
N MET A 21 -11.01 -14.32 8.42
CA MET A 21 -12.32 -13.67 8.44
C MET A 21 -12.98 -13.66 7.05
N PRO A 22 -14.32 -13.72 6.98
CA PRO A 22 -15.06 -13.49 5.75
C PRO A 22 -14.84 -12.07 5.20
N HIS A 23 -15.17 -11.88 3.92
CA HIS A 23 -15.12 -10.55 3.33
C HIS A 23 -16.30 -9.69 3.82
N ALA A 24 -16.04 -8.69 4.66
CA ALA A 24 -17.09 -7.84 5.24
C ALA A 24 -17.92 -7.03 4.21
N LEU A 25 -17.34 -6.64 3.07
CA LEU A 25 -17.99 -5.80 2.05
C LEU A 25 -18.41 -6.60 0.81
N TRP A 26 -18.57 -7.92 0.94
CA TRP A 26 -18.86 -8.80 -0.19
C TRP A 26 -20.16 -8.47 -0.92
N GLN A 27 -21.17 -7.92 -0.23
CA GLN A 27 -22.43 -7.50 -0.86
C GLN A 27 -22.22 -6.33 -1.83
N LEU A 28 -21.27 -5.44 -1.52
CA LEU A 28 -20.93 -4.30 -2.37
C LEU A 28 -20.07 -4.76 -3.56
N GLN A 29 -19.04 -5.58 -3.31
CA GLN A 29 -18.12 -6.08 -4.33
C GLN A 29 -18.76 -7.10 -5.27
N GLY A 30 -19.63 -7.94 -4.74
CA GLY A 30 -20.00 -9.21 -5.33
C GLY A 30 -18.99 -10.31 -5.01
N GLU A 31 -19.26 -11.49 -5.55
CA GLU A 31 -18.39 -12.64 -5.40
C GLU A 31 -17.50 -12.80 -6.62
N ARG A 32 -16.21 -13.07 -6.39
CA ARG A 32 -15.23 -13.29 -7.44
C ARG A 32 -14.24 -14.37 -7.04
N ARG A 33 -13.67 -15.03 -8.05
CA ARG A 33 -12.56 -15.99 -7.91
C ARG A 33 -11.27 -15.36 -8.42
N ALA A 34 -10.15 -15.75 -7.82
CA ALA A 34 -8.83 -15.40 -8.35
C ALA A 34 -8.38 -16.48 -9.35
N VAL A 35 -7.99 -16.05 -10.55
CA VAL A 35 -7.42 -16.92 -11.58
C VAL A 35 -5.89 -16.85 -11.46
N PHE A 36 -5.28 -18.00 -11.24
CA PHE A 36 -3.83 -18.15 -11.15
C PHE A 36 -3.30 -18.93 -12.35
N GLU A 37 -2.12 -18.56 -12.84
CA GLU A 37 -1.36 -19.32 -13.83
C GLU A 37 -0.08 -19.85 -13.19
N GLU A 38 0.29 -21.07 -13.55
CA GLU A 38 1.56 -21.65 -13.15
C GLU A 38 2.66 -21.12 -14.07
N ARG A 39 3.64 -20.44 -13.48
CA ARG A 39 4.85 -20.03 -14.17
C ARG A 39 6.05 -20.68 -13.51
N GLU A 40 6.85 -21.38 -14.30
CA GLU A 40 8.12 -21.91 -13.82
C GLU A 40 9.14 -20.77 -13.78
N SER A 41 9.57 -20.40 -12.58
CA SER A 41 10.61 -19.40 -12.35
C SER A 41 11.69 -20.04 -11.49
N HIS A 42 12.93 -20.06 -11.98
CA HIS A 42 14.08 -20.64 -11.26
C HIS A 42 13.91 -22.11 -10.81
N GLY A 43 13.21 -22.94 -11.58
CA GLY A 43 13.00 -24.36 -11.25
C GLY A 43 11.97 -24.62 -10.14
N ALA A 44 11.20 -23.59 -9.77
CA ALA A 44 10.03 -23.71 -8.91
C ALA A 44 8.77 -23.25 -9.66
N THR A 45 7.68 -24.00 -9.50
CA THR A 45 6.36 -23.62 -10.02
C THR A 45 5.75 -22.57 -9.10
N GLU A 46 5.67 -21.32 -9.56
CA GLU A 46 5.01 -20.23 -8.84
C GLU A 46 3.61 -19.99 -9.42
N GLN A 47 2.61 -19.87 -8.54
CA GLN A 47 1.26 -19.46 -8.93
C GLN A 47 1.21 -17.94 -9.05
N VAL A 48 1.16 -17.43 -10.28
CA VAL A 48 1.07 -16.00 -10.56
C VAL A 48 -0.39 -15.62 -10.76
N PHE A 49 -0.83 -14.57 -10.07
CA PHE A 49 -2.17 -14.05 -10.23
C PHE A 49 -2.37 -13.44 -11.65
N LYS A 50 -3.32 -13.96 -12.41
CA LYS A 50 -3.64 -13.52 -13.78
C LYS A 50 -4.79 -12.51 -13.82
N GLY A 51 -5.79 -12.69 -12.97
CA GLY A 51 -6.98 -11.85 -13.00
C GLY A 51 -8.14 -12.34 -12.15
N TRP A 52 -9.26 -11.63 -12.29
CA TRP A 52 -10.49 -11.91 -11.55
C TRP A 52 -11.54 -12.53 -12.46
N GLU A 53 -12.23 -13.55 -11.96
CA GLU A 53 -13.44 -14.09 -12.55
C GLU A 53 -14.63 -13.72 -11.67
N GLN A 54 -15.64 -13.06 -12.24
CA GLN A 54 -16.82 -12.66 -11.49
C GLN A 54 -17.82 -13.81 -11.41
N ILE A 55 -18.19 -14.20 -10.18
CA ILE A 55 -19.16 -15.26 -9.91
C ILE A 55 -20.57 -14.67 -9.80
N SER A 56 -20.70 -13.59 -9.02
CA SER A 56 -21.98 -12.93 -8.78
C SER A 56 -21.77 -11.42 -8.63
N PRO A 57 -22.61 -10.58 -9.26
CA PRO A 57 -22.52 -9.13 -9.10
C PRO A 57 -22.89 -8.69 -7.67
N GLY A 58 -22.19 -7.67 -7.19
CA GLY A 58 -22.57 -6.95 -5.98
C GLY A 58 -23.53 -5.81 -6.27
N THR A 59 -23.82 -5.00 -5.26
CA THR A 59 -24.64 -3.79 -5.42
C THR A 59 -23.89 -2.63 -6.07
N MET A 60 -22.55 -2.69 -6.15
CA MET A 60 -21.72 -1.69 -6.81
C MET A 60 -21.05 -2.28 -8.05
N THR A 61 -20.76 -1.44 -9.04
CA THR A 61 -19.86 -1.82 -10.13
C THR A 61 -18.43 -1.95 -9.60
N ALA A 62 -17.55 -2.67 -10.31
CA ALA A 62 -16.16 -2.81 -9.91
C ALA A 62 -15.46 -1.45 -9.71
N GLN A 63 -15.69 -0.50 -10.61
CA GLN A 63 -15.12 0.85 -10.52
C GLN A 63 -15.64 1.61 -9.30
N GLN A 64 -16.95 1.54 -9.02
CA GLN A 64 -17.53 2.19 -7.84
C GLN A 64 -17.01 1.59 -6.55
N TYR A 65 -16.87 0.26 -6.51
CA TYR A 65 -16.32 -0.44 -5.36
C TYR A 65 -14.86 -0.04 -5.11
N ASP A 66 -14.03 0.00 -6.15
CA ASP A 66 -12.62 0.40 -6.02
C ASP A 66 -12.48 1.85 -5.55
N GLN A 67 -13.33 2.76 -6.05
CA GLN A 67 -13.36 4.14 -5.57
C GLN A 67 -13.80 4.23 -4.11
N ALA A 68 -14.87 3.53 -3.72
CA ALA A 68 -15.37 3.53 -2.34
C ALA A 68 -14.35 2.96 -1.35
N VAL A 69 -13.62 1.90 -1.72
CA VAL A 69 -12.51 1.36 -0.93
C VAL A 69 -11.36 2.37 -0.85
N GLY A 70 -11.03 3.04 -1.94
CA GLY A 70 -10.03 4.12 -1.97
C GLY A 70 -10.37 5.24 -0.99
N ASP A 71 -11.61 5.73 -1.02
CA ASP A 71 -12.09 6.79 -0.13
C ASP A 71 -12.08 6.34 1.33
N LEU A 72 -12.50 5.11 1.61
CA LEU A 72 -12.44 4.53 2.96
C LEU A 72 -11.00 4.47 3.47
N VAL A 73 -10.06 3.97 2.67
CA VAL A 73 -8.64 3.88 3.05
C VAL A 73 -8.03 5.28 3.23
N ASN A 74 -8.37 6.24 2.37
CA ASN A 74 -7.96 7.64 2.50
C ASN A 74 -8.46 8.23 3.83
N TYR A 75 -9.71 7.97 4.19
CA TYR A 75 -10.26 8.39 5.48
C TYR A 75 -9.54 7.73 6.66
N LEU A 76 -9.27 6.42 6.60
CA LEU A 76 -8.54 5.71 7.66
C LEU A 76 -7.09 6.23 7.80
N GLN A 77 -6.42 6.55 6.70
CA GLN A 77 -5.09 7.15 6.70
C GLN A 77 -5.12 8.52 7.39
N TRP A 78 -6.08 9.37 7.05
CA TRP A 78 -6.25 10.66 7.71
C TRP A 78 -6.57 10.51 9.21
N MET A 79 -7.44 9.57 9.57
CA MET A 79 -7.81 9.32 10.96
C MET A 79 -6.63 8.78 11.78
N GLY A 80 -5.80 7.92 11.20
CA GLY A 80 -4.57 7.42 11.83
C GLY A 80 -3.49 8.50 11.97
N GLU A 81 -3.53 9.53 11.12
CA GLU A 81 -2.54 10.60 11.12
C GLU A 81 -3.11 11.99 10.70
N PRO A 82 -3.93 12.63 11.55
CA PRO A 82 -4.66 13.84 11.16
C PRO A 82 -3.74 15.06 10.91
N SER A 83 -2.54 15.05 11.47
CA SER A 83 -1.54 16.12 11.31
C SER A 83 -0.50 15.88 10.21
N GLN A 84 -0.72 14.90 9.32
CA GLN A 84 0.25 14.49 8.29
C GLN A 84 0.78 15.65 7.45
N ASN A 85 -0.12 16.50 6.96
CA ASN A 85 0.25 17.63 6.12
C ASN A 85 1.15 18.63 6.87
N THR A 86 0.84 18.90 8.15
CA THR A 86 1.67 19.76 9.00
C THR A 86 3.05 19.17 9.21
N ARG A 87 3.15 17.85 9.46
CA ARG A 87 4.43 17.17 9.65
C ARG A 87 5.31 17.25 8.39
N VAL A 88 4.74 16.96 7.22
CA VAL A 88 5.46 17.05 5.95
C VAL A 88 5.93 18.48 5.69
N ARG A 89 5.05 19.48 5.86
CA ARG A 89 5.39 20.89 5.66
C ARG A 89 6.54 21.34 6.57
N VAL A 90 6.48 21.02 7.86
CA VAL A 90 7.57 21.34 8.81
C VAL A 90 8.85 20.60 8.43
N GLY A 91 8.76 19.32 8.07
CA GLY A 91 9.90 18.50 7.64
C GLY A 91 10.64 19.10 6.44
N VAL A 92 9.91 19.58 5.43
CA VAL A 92 10.52 20.25 4.26
C VAL A 92 11.32 21.49 4.69
N TRP A 93 10.76 22.34 5.56
CA TRP A 93 11.48 23.52 6.06
C TRP A 93 12.71 23.16 6.89
N VAL A 94 12.63 22.13 7.72
CA VAL A 94 13.77 21.63 8.50
C VAL A 94 14.87 21.11 7.56
N LEU A 95 14.52 20.36 6.51
CA LEU A 95 15.50 19.85 5.55
C LEU A 95 16.19 20.98 4.76
N LEU A 96 15.44 22.01 4.34
CA LEU A 96 16.00 23.19 3.68
C LEU A 96 16.97 23.94 4.61
N PHE A 97 16.59 24.11 5.88
CA PHE A 97 17.46 24.73 6.88
C PHE A 97 18.75 23.91 7.08
N LEU A 98 18.65 22.60 7.26
CA LEU A 98 19.80 21.72 7.46
C LEU A 98 20.71 21.70 6.24
N ALA A 99 20.17 21.71 5.01
CA ALA A 99 20.98 21.79 3.79
C ALA A 99 21.79 23.11 3.73
N GLY A 100 21.13 24.25 3.99
CA GLY A 100 21.80 25.54 4.05
C GLY A 100 22.85 25.62 5.17
N PHE A 101 22.52 25.14 6.37
CA PHE A 101 23.44 25.10 7.49
C PHE A 101 24.64 24.17 7.22
N THR A 102 24.41 23.02 6.58
CA THR A 102 25.48 22.09 6.19
C THR A 102 26.46 22.75 5.24
N PHE A 103 25.99 23.54 4.28
CA PHE A 103 26.87 24.30 3.39
C PHE A 103 27.74 25.30 4.15
N ILE A 104 27.16 26.04 5.10
CA ILE A 104 27.89 26.99 5.96
C ILE A 104 28.91 26.25 6.83
N ALA A 105 28.50 25.18 7.50
CA ALA A 105 29.36 24.37 8.36
C ALA A 105 30.50 23.72 7.55
N TRP A 106 30.25 23.29 6.32
CA TRP A 106 31.28 22.77 5.42
C TRP A 106 32.31 23.84 5.04
N ARG A 107 31.86 25.06 4.70
CA ARG A 107 32.75 26.19 4.43
C ARG A 107 33.55 26.59 5.67
N LEU A 108 32.93 26.57 6.84
CA LEU A 108 33.58 26.83 8.12
C LEU A 108 34.65 25.78 8.42
N ASN A 109 34.33 24.49 8.24
CA ASN A 109 35.28 23.40 8.39
C ASN A 109 36.46 23.57 7.43
N ALA A 110 36.20 23.87 6.15
CA ALA A 110 37.27 24.14 5.19
C ALA A 110 38.19 25.31 5.61
N ALA A 111 37.64 26.35 6.26
CA ALA A 111 38.42 27.47 6.77
C ALA A 111 39.26 27.09 8.00
N TYR A 112 38.71 26.35 8.97
CA TYR A 112 39.45 25.91 10.16
C TYR A 112 40.64 25.00 9.82
N TRP A 113 40.49 24.12 8.82
CA TRP A 113 41.54 23.19 8.41
C TRP A 113 42.51 23.77 7.40
N LYS A 114 42.41 25.07 7.08
CA LYS A 114 43.25 25.71 6.07
C LYS A 114 44.73 25.72 6.44
N ASP A 115 45.05 25.93 7.71
CA ASP A 115 46.43 26.12 8.19
C ASP A 115 47.03 24.86 8.85
N VAL A 116 46.27 23.77 8.90
CA VAL A 116 46.69 22.48 9.48
C VAL A 116 47.04 21.45 8.39
N LYS A 117 46.77 21.78 7.13
CA LYS A 117 47.01 20.89 5.99
C LYS A 117 48.26 21.28 5.20
#